data_AF-A0A955JXG9-F1
#
_entry.id   AF-A0A955JXG9-F1
#
_cell.length_a   1.000
_cell.length_b   1.000
_cell.length_c   1.000
_cell.angle_alpha   90.00
_cell.angle_beta   90.00
_cell.angle_gamma   90.00
#
_symmetry.space_group_name_H-M   'P 1'
#
loop_
_entity.id
_entity.type
_entity.pdbx_description
1 polymer ?
#
loop_
_entity_poly.entity_id
_entity_poly.type
_entity_poly.pdbx_seq_one_letter_code
_entity_poly.pdbx_strand_id
1 'polypeptide(L)'
;ALYTPLGIYLVVAVLTTMFFHPHIRHIVTHFARPRLVIAIALGIVSIVPLVYASTIDPRVALSLLGFPETAISMQQNLREVAYSLVGFFVPANGYLLRPVYSLGLMLLMMIGVYKLMTYKYTARSYITLSLGLLMVPLVLLNPVHVSALYPLAVLMIALGIATLITDWYKLFPRNPYARVAGLIPLAILVGGIVLSGVMRYMNNYEYNANVLKDYSSDLGLLEDQLGYEKATKSTTRLITSPQEEPFYSMVAHYDGRFTISTSQENPAPVAIVTHQAYRIQKPNGEPTMIVTNRFSKNADRFYIYRSVK
;
A
#
# COMPACT_ATOMS: atom_id res chain seq x y z
N ALA A 1 2.01 -7.27 -13.33
CA ALA A 1 2.59 -8.12 -12.27
C ALA A 1 4.12 -8.07 -12.26
N LEU A 2 4.83 -8.29 -13.38
CA LEU A 2 6.31 -8.29 -13.35
C LEU A 2 6.94 -6.93 -12.98
N TYR A 3 6.32 -5.82 -13.39
CA TYR A 3 6.83 -4.47 -13.13
C TYR A 3 6.35 -3.86 -11.81
N THR A 4 5.50 -4.57 -11.07
CA THR A 4 5.07 -4.16 -9.73
C THR A 4 6.00 -4.83 -8.72
N PRO A 5 6.55 -4.10 -7.72
CA PRO A 5 7.36 -4.70 -6.67
C PRO A 5 6.68 -5.94 -6.09
N LEU A 6 7.43 -7.03 -5.90
CA LEU A 6 6.97 -8.32 -5.39
C LEU A 6 5.95 -9.08 -6.25
N GLY A 7 5.46 -8.51 -7.35
CA GLY A 7 4.50 -9.18 -8.23
C GLY A 7 5.06 -10.42 -8.94
N ILE A 8 6.39 -10.54 -9.02
CA ILE A 8 7.10 -11.72 -9.53
C ILE A 8 6.83 -12.97 -8.69
N TYR A 9 6.64 -12.83 -7.37
CA TYR A 9 6.43 -13.98 -6.48
C TYR A 9 5.12 -14.71 -6.75
N LEU A 10 4.08 -14.00 -7.21
CA LEU A 10 2.83 -14.63 -7.66
C LEU A 10 3.08 -15.50 -8.90
N VAL A 11 3.85 -14.97 -9.86
CA VAL A 11 4.21 -15.70 -11.08
C VAL A 11 5.02 -16.94 -10.72
N VAL A 12 6.04 -16.80 -9.86
CA VAL A 12 6.87 -17.92 -9.39
C VAL A 12 6.05 -18.94 -8.62
N ALA A 13 5.13 -18.53 -7.75
CA ALA A 13 4.23 -19.44 -7.03
C ALA A 13 3.36 -20.27 -7.99
N VAL A 14 2.82 -19.65 -9.05
CA VAL A 14 2.03 -20.34 -10.06
C VAL A 14 2.90 -21.30 -10.88
N LEU A 15 4.08 -20.86 -11.32
CA LEU A 15 5.01 -21.67 -12.11
C LEU A 15 5.55 -22.88 -11.31
N THR A 16 5.92 -22.67 -10.05
CA THR A 16 6.35 -23.77 -9.16
C THR A 16 5.21 -24.75 -8.96
N THR A 17 3.99 -24.27 -8.67
CA THR A 17 2.83 -25.15 -8.49
C THR A 17 2.46 -25.91 -9.78
N MET A 18 2.62 -25.27 -10.95
CA MET A 18 2.43 -25.90 -12.25
C MET A 18 3.42 -27.05 -12.51
N PHE A 19 4.66 -26.93 -12.02
CA PHE A 19 5.66 -27.99 -12.15
C PHE A 19 5.39 -29.17 -11.20
N PHE A 20 5.01 -28.88 -9.94
CA PHE A 20 4.85 -29.89 -8.89
C PHE A 20 3.46 -30.56 -8.85
N HIS A 21 2.40 -29.90 -9.35
CA HIS A 21 1.04 -30.44 -9.25
C HIS A 21 0.58 -31.12 -10.56
N PRO A 22 0.26 -32.43 -10.54
CA PRO A 22 -0.01 -33.21 -11.75
C PRO A 22 -1.23 -32.72 -12.54
N HIS A 23 -2.27 -32.23 -11.84
CA HIS A 23 -3.47 -31.69 -12.49
C HIS A 23 -3.19 -30.41 -13.28
N ILE A 24 -2.38 -29.48 -12.76
CA ILE A 24 -2.03 -28.25 -13.48
C ILE A 24 -1.06 -28.56 -14.61
N ARG A 25 -0.08 -29.44 -14.38
CA ARG A 25 0.82 -29.94 -15.43
C ARG A 25 0.02 -30.53 -16.60
N HIS A 26 -0.97 -31.38 -16.31
CA HIS A 26 -1.84 -31.99 -17.31
C HIS A 26 -2.65 -30.95 -18.09
N ILE A 27 -3.21 -29.95 -17.40
CA ILE A 27 -3.95 -28.85 -18.05
C ILE A 27 -3.03 -28.09 -19.01
N VAL A 28 -1.80 -27.76 -18.60
CA VAL A 28 -0.87 -27.01 -19.45
C VAL A 28 -0.43 -27.80 -20.67
N THR A 29 -0.16 -29.10 -20.53
CA THR A 29 0.24 -29.95 -21.66
C THR A 29 -0.86 -30.15 -22.70
N HIS A 30 -2.13 -29.87 -22.34
CA HIS A 30 -3.28 -29.98 -23.25
C HIS A 30 -3.68 -28.64 -23.90
N PHE A 31 -2.98 -27.53 -23.64
CA PHE A 31 -3.23 -26.30 -24.39
C PHE A 31 -2.78 -26.43 -25.85
N ALA A 32 -3.52 -25.78 -26.74
CA ALA A 32 -3.14 -25.65 -28.13
C ALA A 32 -1.72 -25.03 -28.22
N ARG A 33 -0.78 -25.77 -28.81
CA ARG A 33 0.62 -25.36 -29.01
C ARG A 33 0.79 -23.90 -29.48
N PRO A 34 0.01 -23.35 -30.43
CA PRO A 34 0.18 -21.94 -30.83
C PRO A 34 -0.08 -20.95 -29.69
N ARG A 35 -1.06 -21.22 -28.80
CA ARG A 35 -1.35 -20.35 -27.66
C ARG A 35 -0.20 -20.36 -26.65
N LEU A 36 0.44 -21.51 -26.46
CA LEU A 36 1.59 -21.66 -25.58
C LEU A 36 2.82 -20.92 -26.13
N VAL A 37 3.07 -21.00 -27.44
CA VAL A 37 4.15 -20.24 -28.09
C VAL A 37 3.93 -18.74 -27.96
N ILE A 38 2.70 -18.24 -28.20
CA ILE A 38 2.36 -16.83 -28.03
C ILE A 38 2.56 -16.40 -26.57
N ALA A 39 2.13 -17.22 -25.60
CA ALA A 39 2.31 -16.92 -24.18
C ALA A 39 3.79 -16.83 -23.78
N ILE A 40 4.63 -17.75 -24.28
CA ILE A 40 6.09 -17.72 -24.05
C ILE A 40 6.70 -16.48 -24.70
N ALA A 41 6.35 -16.17 -25.96
CA ALA A 41 6.87 -15.01 -26.66
C ALA A 41 6.54 -13.70 -25.93
N LEU A 42 5.28 -13.53 -25.50
CA LEU A 42 4.85 -12.39 -24.69
C LEU A 42 5.57 -12.34 -23.34
N GLY A 43 5.80 -13.49 -22.71
CA GLY A 43 6.57 -13.60 -21.47
C GLY A 43 8.01 -13.12 -21.63
N ILE A 44 8.70 -13.55 -22.70
CA ILE A 44 10.07 -13.13 -23.01
C ILE A 44 10.11 -11.62 -23.29
N VAL A 45 9.23 -11.11 -24.16
CA VAL A 45 9.15 -9.68 -24.47
C VAL A 45 8.94 -8.84 -23.21
N SER A 46 8.17 -9.35 -22.24
CA SER A 46 7.94 -8.67 -20.95
C SER A 46 9.13 -8.76 -19.98
N ILE A 47 10.00 -9.76 -20.11
CA ILE A 47 11.16 -9.96 -19.21
C ILE A 47 12.39 -9.19 -19.72
N VAL A 48 12.55 -9.06 -21.04
CA VAL A 48 13.75 -8.46 -21.67
C VAL A 48 14.07 -7.05 -21.13
N PRO A 49 13.13 -6.08 -21.05
CA PRO A 49 13.42 -4.75 -20.51
C PRO A 49 13.85 -4.80 -19.03
N LEU A 50 13.30 -5.75 -18.27
CA LEU A 50 13.58 -5.92 -16.85
C LEU A 50 15.01 -6.43 -16.64
N VAL A 51 15.42 -7.43 -17.44
CA VAL A 51 16.78 -7.97 -17.42
C VAL A 51 17.77 -6.89 -17.83
N TYR A 52 17.48 -6.15 -18.91
CA TYR A 52 18.31 -5.04 -19.36
C TYR A 52 18.47 -3.97 -18.26
N ALA A 53 17.38 -3.51 -17.65
CA ALA A 53 17.42 -2.55 -16.54
C ALA A 53 18.20 -3.08 -15.33
N SER A 54 18.05 -4.37 -15.01
CA SER A 54 18.76 -5.02 -13.90
C SER A 54 20.27 -5.16 -14.15
N THR A 55 20.71 -5.24 -15.41
CA THR A 55 22.15 -5.26 -15.75
C THR A 55 22.80 -3.89 -15.63
N ILE A 56 22.05 -2.81 -15.84
CA ILE A 56 22.55 -1.43 -15.72
C ILE A 56 22.58 -1.00 -14.25
N ASP A 57 21.49 -1.27 -13.53
CA ASP A 57 21.39 -0.96 -12.11
C ASP A 57 20.91 -2.19 -11.31
N PRO A 58 21.82 -2.87 -10.59
CA PRO A 58 21.45 -4.01 -9.73
C PRO A 58 20.41 -3.68 -8.65
N ARG A 59 20.24 -2.40 -8.28
CA ARG A 59 19.23 -1.96 -7.32
C ARG A 59 17.81 -2.13 -7.85
N VAL A 60 17.62 -2.09 -9.16
CA VAL A 60 16.32 -2.36 -9.78
C VAL A 60 15.89 -3.80 -9.50
N ALA A 61 16.80 -4.76 -9.62
CA ALA A 61 16.50 -6.15 -9.31
C ALA A 61 16.23 -6.36 -7.81
N LEU A 62 17.07 -5.76 -6.95
CA LEU A 62 16.93 -5.89 -5.49
C LEU A 62 15.61 -5.28 -4.97
N SER A 63 15.23 -4.10 -5.49
CA SER A 63 13.97 -3.43 -5.12
C SER A 63 12.74 -4.19 -5.63
N LEU A 64 12.78 -4.74 -6.85
CA LEU A 64 11.69 -5.56 -7.39
C LEU A 64 11.50 -6.88 -6.63
N LEU A 65 12.61 -7.48 -6.19
CA LEU A 65 12.62 -8.66 -5.33
C LEU A 65 12.36 -8.33 -3.85
N GLY A 66 12.32 -7.05 -3.47
CA GLY A 66 12.06 -6.60 -2.10
C GLY A 66 13.18 -6.87 -1.09
N PHE A 67 14.39 -7.16 -1.55
CA PHE A 67 15.54 -7.30 -0.66
C PHE A 67 15.86 -5.96 0.02
N PRO A 68 16.24 -5.96 1.31
CA PRO A 68 16.58 -4.74 2.01
C PRO A 68 17.90 -4.16 1.47
N GLU A 69 17.95 -2.84 1.30
CA GLU A 69 19.17 -2.11 0.91
C GLU A 69 20.13 -1.89 2.09
N THR A 70 19.66 -2.15 3.31
CA THR A 70 20.40 -1.99 4.57
C THR A 70 20.76 -3.34 5.20
N ALA A 71 21.68 -3.32 6.17
CA ALA A 71 22.07 -4.53 6.90
C ALA A 71 20.88 -5.27 7.52
N ILE A 72 20.84 -6.60 7.34
CA ILE A 72 19.72 -7.46 7.76
C ILE A 72 19.85 -7.76 9.26
N SER A 73 18.96 -7.18 10.06
CA SER A 73 18.86 -7.48 11.50
C SER A 73 17.66 -8.38 11.77
N MET A 74 17.84 -9.70 11.69
CA MET A 74 16.73 -10.68 11.77
C MET A 74 15.86 -10.52 13.03
N GLN A 75 16.48 -10.25 14.18
CA GLN A 75 15.74 -10.06 15.44
C GLN A 75 14.84 -8.82 15.41
N GLN A 76 15.37 -7.70 14.89
CA GLN A 76 14.61 -6.45 14.76
C GLN A 76 13.48 -6.63 13.74
N ASN A 77 13.76 -7.27 12.61
CA ASN A 77 12.76 -7.50 11.57
C ASN A 77 11.63 -8.40 12.08
N LEU A 78 11.94 -9.49 12.78
CA LEU A 78 10.94 -10.38 13.35
C LEU A 78 10.04 -9.62 14.34
N ARG A 79 10.63 -8.74 15.17
CA ARG A 79 9.89 -7.90 16.11
C ARG A 79 8.96 -6.91 15.39
N GLU A 80 9.45 -6.24 14.35
CA GLU A 80 8.64 -5.31 13.55
C GLU A 80 7.49 -6.01 12.82
N VAL A 81 7.72 -7.21 12.27
CA VAL A 81 6.67 -8.03 11.66
C VAL A 81 5.67 -8.48 12.72
N ALA A 82 6.13 -8.95 13.88
CA ALA A 82 5.25 -9.34 14.98
C ALA A 82 4.38 -8.17 15.46
N TYR A 83 4.95 -6.96 15.61
CA TYR A 83 4.17 -5.77 15.96
C TYR A 83 3.19 -5.36 14.88
N SER A 84 3.58 -5.47 13.62
CA SER A 84 2.70 -5.15 12.49
C SER A 84 1.56 -6.14 12.35
N LEU A 85 1.76 -7.41 12.68
CA LEU A 85 0.75 -8.46 12.54
C LEU A 85 -0.11 -8.65 13.80
N VAL A 86 0.45 -8.61 15.02
CA VAL A 86 -0.26 -8.94 16.27
C VAL A 86 -0.05 -7.92 17.39
N GLY A 87 0.65 -6.82 17.14
CA GLY A 87 0.96 -5.79 18.15
C GLY A 87 -0.19 -4.84 18.47
N PHE A 88 -1.32 -5.34 18.98
CA PHE A 88 -2.51 -4.54 19.31
C PHE A 88 -2.29 -3.40 20.29
N PHE A 89 -1.31 -3.54 21.17
CA PHE A 89 -1.01 -2.57 22.24
C PHE A 89 0.24 -1.72 21.96
N VAL A 90 0.84 -1.88 20.77
CA VAL A 90 2.06 -1.16 20.40
C VAL A 90 1.66 0.01 19.51
N PRO A 91 2.09 1.25 19.82
CA PRO A 91 1.79 2.39 18.96
C PRO A 91 2.37 2.18 17.56
N ALA A 92 1.60 2.59 16.56
CA ALA A 92 2.07 2.63 15.18
C ALA A 92 3.20 3.67 15.04
N ASN A 93 4.25 3.33 14.30
CA ASN A 93 5.44 4.18 14.10
C ASN A 93 5.67 4.51 12.61
N GLY A 94 4.60 4.61 11.83
CA GLY A 94 4.66 4.90 10.40
C GLY A 94 3.27 5.13 9.81
N TYR A 95 3.21 5.26 8.48
CA TYR A 95 1.99 5.51 7.72
C TYR A 95 0.96 4.37 7.80
N LEU A 96 1.42 3.14 8.06
CA LEU A 96 0.58 1.95 8.23
C LEU A 96 0.05 1.83 9.66
N LEU A 97 -1.26 1.64 9.79
CA LEU A 97 -1.87 1.30 11.07
C LEU A 97 -1.37 -0.05 11.56
N ARG A 98 -1.05 -0.13 12.85
CA ARG A 98 -0.69 -1.37 13.54
C ARG A 98 -1.80 -1.79 14.52
N PRO A 99 -2.09 -3.09 14.63
CA PRO A 99 -1.75 -4.12 13.66
C PRO A 99 -2.52 -3.92 12.36
N VAL A 100 -1.98 -4.45 11.27
CA VAL A 100 -2.52 -4.28 9.91
C VAL A 100 -3.92 -4.89 9.80
N TYR A 101 -4.11 -6.07 10.39
CA TYR A 101 -5.40 -6.76 10.43
C TYR A 101 -6.10 -6.50 11.77
N SER A 102 -7.44 -6.43 11.76
CA SER A 102 -8.19 -6.39 13.03
C SER A 102 -8.18 -7.77 13.69
N LEU A 103 -8.46 -7.82 14.99
CA LEU A 103 -8.55 -9.07 15.74
C LEU A 103 -9.52 -10.07 15.07
N GLY A 104 -10.70 -9.60 14.66
CA GLY A 104 -11.69 -10.44 13.98
C GLY A 104 -11.18 -11.04 12.66
N LEU A 105 -10.46 -10.25 11.85
CA LEU A 105 -9.84 -10.76 10.63
C LEU A 105 -8.72 -11.77 10.93
N MET A 106 -7.95 -11.58 12.00
CA MET A 106 -6.93 -12.55 12.42
C MET A 106 -7.55 -13.88 12.87
N LEU A 107 -8.66 -13.86 13.60
CA LEU A 107 -9.38 -15.08 13.98
C LEU A 107 -9.84 -15.86 12.74
N LEU A 108 -10.45 -15.17 11.77
CA LEU A 108 -10.85 -15.78 10.49
C LEU A 108 -9.64 -16.31 9.71
N MET A 109 -8.54 -15.56 9.71
CA MET A 109 -7.29 -15.96 9.07
C MET A 109 -6.71 -17.23 9.71
N MET A 110 -6.73 -17.35 11.04
CA MET A 110 -6.26 -18.55 11.75
C MET A 110 -7.10 -19.78 11.40
N ILE A 111 -8.43 -19.64 11.30
CA ILE A 111 -9.30 -20.72 10.83
C ILE A 111 -8.95 -21.10 9.39
N GLY A 112 -8.72 -20.12 8.52
CA GLY A 112 -8.29 -20.32 7.14
C GLY A 112 -6.96 -21.07 7.05
N VAL A 113 -5.94 -20.65 7.80
CA VAL A 113 -4.63 -21.32 7.86
C VAL A 113 -4.79 -22.75 8.36
N TYR A 114 -5.54 -22.97 9.44
CA TYR A 114 -5.81 -24.31 9.96
C TYR A 114 -6.43 -25.20 8.88
N LYS A 115 -7.44 -24.73 8.17
CA LYS A 115 -8.13 -25.49 7.11
C LYS A 115 -7.28 -25.69 5.86
N LEU A 116 -6.43 -24.73 5.52
CA LEU A 116 -5.44 -24.87 4.44
C LEU A 116 -4.49 -26.02 4.75
N MET A 117 -4.03 -26.11 6.01
CA MET A 117 -3.14 -27.17 6.49
C MET A 117 -3.83 -28.52 6.60
N THR A 118 -5.15 -28.59 6.78
CA THR A 118 -5.87 -29.88 6.72
C THR A 118 -6.15 -30.34 5.29
N TYR A 119 -6.44 -29.43 4.36
CA TYR A 119 -6.80 -29.73 2.96
C TYR A 119 -5.67 -29.41 1.97
N LYS A 120 -4.49 -30.04 2.16
CA LYS A 120 -3.27 -29.75 1.37
C LYS A 120 -3.30 -30.23 -0.08
N TYR A 121 -4.33 -30.96 -0.51
CA TYR A 121 -4.29 -31.70 -1.78
C TYR A 121 -4.86 -30.96 -3.01
N THR A 122 -5.50 -29.80 -2.82
CA THR A 122 -6.11 -29.07 -3.95
C THR A 122 -5.08 -28.16 -4.63
N ALA A 123 -5.19 -28.02 -5.95
CA ALA A 123 -4.39 -27.07 -6.74
C ALA A 123 -4.36 -25.66 -6.12
N ARG A 124 -5.51 -25.17 -5.63
CA ARG A 124 -5.63 -23.87 -4.96
C ARG A 124 -4.83 -23.81 -3.65
N SER A 125 -4.81 -24.89 -2.88
CA SER A 125 -4.03 -24.99 -1.64
C SER A 125 -2.52 -24.93 -1.93
N TYR A 126 -2.05 -25.65 -2.97
CA TYR A 126 -0.65 -25.60 -3.40
C TYR A 126 -0.19 -24.21 -3.85
N ILE A 127 -1.01 -23.50 -4.64
CA ILE A 127 -0.69 -22.11 -5.06
C ILE A 127 -0.59 -21.20 -3.83
N THR A 128 -1.50 -21.37 -2.89
CA THR A 128 -1.53 -20.53 -1.68
C THR A 128 -0.35 -20.84 -0.74
N LEU A 129 0.01 -22.12 -0.59
CA LEU A 129 1.16 -22.55 0.20
C LEU A 129 2.49 -22.13 -0.42
N SER A 130 2.65 -22.26 -1.75
CA SER A 130 3.87 -21.79 -2.45
C SER A 130 4.01 -20.28 -2.36
N LEU A 131 2.92 -19.53 -2.53
CA LEU A 131 2.92 -18.08 -2.34
C LEU A 131 3.31 -17.71 -0.89
N GLY A 132 2.74 -18.39 0.11
CA GLY A 132 3.09 -18.19 1.51
C GLY A 132 4.56 -18.50 1.82
N LEU A 133 5.09 -19.59 1.25
CA LEU A 133 6.48 -20.01 1.41
C LEU A 133 7.46 -18.97 0.83
N LEU A 134 7.06 -18.25 -0.22
CA LEU A 134 7.88 -17.20 -0.82
C LEU A 134 7.74 -15.86 -0.06
N MET A 135 6.50 -15.46 0.26
CA MET A 135 6.22 -14.14 0.82
C MET A 135 6.57 -14.03 2.31
N VAL A 136 6.33 -15.07 3.12
CA VAL A 136 6.56 -14.99 4.57
C VAL A 136 8.04 -14.78 4.90
N PRO A 137 9.00 -15.56 4.36
CA PRO A 137 10.43 -15.30 4.59
C PRO A 137 10.87 -13.93 4.08
N LEU A 138 10.34 -13.49 2.93
CA LEU A 138 10.66 -12.17 2.37
C LEU A 138 10.26 -11.04 3.31
N VAL A 139 9.06 -11.09 3.89
CA VAL A 139 8.59 -10.07 4.83
C VAL A 139 9.39 -10.10 6.13
N LEU A 140 9.87 -11.28 6.55
CA LEU A 140 10.80 -11.39 7.68
C LEU A 140 12.19 -10.81 7.36
N LEU A 141 12.64 -10.86 6.10
CA LEU A 141 13.88 -10.21 5.68
C LEU A 141 13.71 -8.69 5.53
N ASN A 142 12.52 -8.22 5.13
CA ASN A 142 12.22 -6.80 4.94
C ASN A 142 10.79 -6.45 5.41
N PRO A 143 10.62 -5.98 6.66
CA PRO A 143 9.31 -5.67 7.25
C PRO A 143 8.52 -4.57 6.55
N VAL A 144 9.18 -3.71 5.75
CA VAL A 144 8.52 -2.66 4.94
C VAL A 144 7.47 -3.27 4.02
N HIS A 145 7.67 -4.52 3.60
CA HIS A 145 6.79 -5.24 2.70
C HIS A 145 5.67 -6.04 3.39
N VAL A 146 5.39 -5.82 4.69
CA VAL A 146 4.29 -6.52 5.40
C VAL A 146 2.94 -6.44 4.66
N SER A 147 2.64 -5.32 4.00
CA SER A 147 1.42 -5.13 3.21
C SER A 147 1.32 -6.10 2.02
N ALA A 148 2.43 -6.64 1.53
CA ALA A 148 2.46 -7.65 0.46
C ALA A 148 1.83 -8.99 0.87
N LEU A 149 1.62 -9.23 2.18
CA LEU A 149 0.86 -10.37 2.67
C LEU A 149 -0.65 -10.23 2.43
N TYR A 150 -1.14 -9.06 1.99
CA TYR A 150 -2.57 -8.80 1.82
C TYR A 150 -3.29 -9.85 0.95
N PRO A 151 -2.79 -10.25 -0.24
CA PRO A 151 -3.45 -11.29 -1.04
C PRO A 151 -3.56 -12.62 -0.30
N LEU A 152 -2.51 -13.01 0.45
CA LEU A 152 -2.50 -14.22 1.26
C LEU A 152 -3.52 -14.11 2.41
N ALA A 153 -3.56 -12.97 3.09
CA ALA A 153 -4.50 -12.69 4.15
C ALA A 153 -5.95 -12.80 3.65
N VAL A 154 -6.28 -12.20 2.50
CA VAL A 154 -7.62 -12.29 1.90
C VAL A 154 -7.99 -13.73 1.55
N LEU A 155 -7.07 -14.50 0.98
CA LEU A 155 -7.30 -15.93 0.70
C LEU A 155 -7.58 -16.73 1.98
N MET A 156 -6.85 -16.45 3.06
CA MET A 156 -7.06 -17.10 4.36
C MET A 156 -8.37 -16.69 5.01
N ILE A 157 -8.71 -15.40 4.99
CA ILE A 157 -10.00 -14.90 5.51
C ILE A 157 -11.16 -15.53 4.73
N ALA A 158 -11.08 -15.54 3.40
CA ALA A 158 -12.11 -16.14 2.56
C ALA A 158 -12.27 -17.65 2.83
N LEU A 159 -11.15 -18.37 3.01
CA LEU A 159 -11.18 -19.78 3.39
C LEU A 159 -11.79 -19.96 4.79
N GLY A 160 -11.43 -19.11 5.76
CA GLY A 160 -12.02 -19.10 7.10
C GLY A 160 -13.53 -18.92 7.06
N ILE A 161 -14.03 -17.91 6.35
CA ILE A 161 -15.47 -17.67 6.16
C ILE A 161 -16.15 -18.88 5.48
N ALA A 162 -15.59 -19.38 4.39
CA ALA A 162 -16.13 -20.55 3.68
C ALA A 162 -16.22 -21.79 4.58
N THR A 163 -15.24 -21.97 5.47
CA THR A 163 -15.22 -23.09 6.40
C THR A 163 -16.27 -22.95 7.49
N LEU A 164 -16.51 -21.73 8.00
CA LEU A 164 -17.61 -21.47 8.94
C LEU A 164 -18.98 -21.77 8.30
N ILE A 165 -19.20 -21.33 7.05
CA ILE A 165 -20.43 -21.63 6.29
C ILE A 165 -20.59 -23.15 6.12
N THR A 166 -19.52 -23.82 5.68
CA THR A 166 -19.54 -25.26 5.40
C THR A 166 -19.80 -26.07 6.66
N ASP A 167 -19.14 -25.73 7.77
CA ASP A 167 -19.29 -26.45 9.03
C ASP A 167 -20.68 -26.18 9.64
N TRP A 168 -21.27 -25.00 9.45
CA TRP A 168 -22.69 -24.76 9.78
C TRP A 168 -23.65 -25.63 8.97
N TYR A 169 -23.45 -25.73 7.65
CA TYR A 169 -24.31 -26.55 6.79
C TYR A 169 -24.25 -28.05 7.13
N LYS A 170 -23.10 -28.53 7.64
CA LYS A 170 -22.98 -29.90 8.13
C LYS A 170 -23.80 -30.16 9.39
N LEU A 171 -23.99 -29.16 10.24
CA LEU A 171 -24.77 -29.30 11.47
C LEU A 171 -26.27 -29.49 11.18
N PHE A 172 -26.77 -28.87 10.09
CA PHE A 172 -28.17 -28.95 9.68
C PHE A 172 -28.33 -29.46 8.24
N PRO A 173 -28.03 -30.74 7.96
CA PRO A 173 -27.95 -31.25 6.60
C PRO A 173 -29.31 -31.42 5.92
N ARG A 174 -30.43 -31.46 6.65
CA ARG A 174 -31.77 -31.70 6.07
C ARG A 174 -32.77 -30.54 6.27
N ASN A 175 -32.46 -29.55 7.11
CA ASN A 175 -33.38 -28.46 7.41
C ASN A 175 -32.98 -27.18 6.63
N PRO A 176 -33.70 -26.79 5.55
CA PRO A 176 -33.34 -25.62 4.74
C PRO A 176 -33.44 -24.31 5.52
N TYR A 177 -34.39 -24.17 6.44
CA TYR A 177 -34.55 -22.96 7.27
C TYR A 177 -33.37 -22.77 8.21
N ALA A 178 -32.89 -23.84 8.86
CA ALA A 178 -31.73 -23.78 9.74
C ALA A 178 -30.42 -23.44 8.99
N ARG A 179 -30.29 -23.84 7.72
CA ARG A 179 -29.13 -23.46 6.90
C ARG A 179 -29.11 -21.95 6.63
N VAL A 180 -30.26 -21.36 6.27
CA VAL A 180 -30.37 -19.91 6.03
C VAL A 180 -30.23 -19.13 7.34
N ALA A 181 -30.83 -19.62 8.42
CA ALA A 181 -30.75 -18.99 9.73
C ALA A 181 -29.31 -18.80 10.21
N GLY A 182 -28.39 -19.73 9.91
CA GLY A 182 -26.97 -19.60 10.25
C GLY A 182 -26.19 -18.56 9.47
N LEU A 183 -26.69 -18.16 8.29
CA LEU A 183 -26.08 -17.06 7.54
C LEU A 183 -26.31 -15.71 8.22
N ILE A 184 -27.38 -15.57 9.00
CA ILE A 184 -27.70 -14.34 9.73
C ILE A 184 -26.62 -13.98 10.75
N PRO A 185 -26.26 -14.83 11.74
CA PRO A 185 -25.21 -14.51 12.69
C PRO A 185 -23.84 -14.38 12.02
N LEU A 186 -23.58 -15.13 10.94
CA LEU A 186 -22.33 -14.99 10.18
C LEU A 186 -22.27 -13.63 9.46
N ALA A 187 -23.37 -13.17 8.86
CA ALA A 187 -23.45 -11.86 8.23
C ALA A 187 -23.28 -10.74 9.26
N ILE A 188 -23.90 -10.87 10.44
CA ILE A 188 -23.71 -9.94 11.56
C ILE A 188 -22.24 -9.94 12.01
N LEU A 189 -21.61 -11.11 12.15
CA LEU A 189 -20.21 -11.22 12.54
C LEU A 189 -19.29 -10.55 11.52
N VAL A 190 -19.41 -10.89 10.24
CA VAL A 190 -18.56 -10.34 9.17
C VAL A 190 -18.83 -8.83 9.02
N GLY A 191 -20.09 -8.41 9.02
CA GLY A 191 -20.47 -7.00 8.98
C GLY A 191 -19.91 -6.22 10.16
N GLY A 192 -19.98 -6.77 11.38
CA GLY A 192 -19.39 -6.18 12.58
C GLY A 192 -17.88 -6.04 12.49
N ILE A 193 -17.17 -7.04 11.95
CA ILE A 193 -15.73 -6.96 11.72
C ILE A 193 -15.38 -5.86 10.71
N VAL A 194 -16.16 -5.72 9.63
CA VAL A 194 -15.97 -4.66 8.62
C VAL A 194 -16.21 -3.28 9.23
N LEU A 195 -17.35 -3.09 9.90
CA LEU A 195 -17.70 -1.82 10.55
C LEU A 195 -16.66 -1.43 11.62
N SER A 196 -16.25 -2.39 12.46
CA SER A 196 -15.17 -2.20 13.43
C SER A 196 -13.85 -1.83 12.74
N GLY A 197 -13.54 -2.46 11.60
CA GLY A 197 -12.36 -2.13 10.79
C GLY A 197 -12.38 -0.69 10.28
N VAL A 198 -13.51 -0.23 9.76
CA VAL A 198 -13.71 1.14 9.26
C VAL A 198 -13.59 2.15 10.41
N MET A 199 -14.29 1.92 11.53
CA MET A 199 -14.18 2.81 12.70
C MET A 199 -12.75 2.85 13.23
N ARG A 200 -12.05 1.70 13.30
CA ARG A 200 -10.63 1.66 13.69
C ARG A 200 -9.77 2.52 12.77
N TYR A 201 -10.00 2.45 11.46
CA TYR A 201 -9.27 3.26 10.49
C TYR A 201 -9.55 4.77 10.69
N MET A 202 -10.82 5.16 10.74
CA MET A 202 -11.23 6.56 10.93
C MET A 202 -10.67 7.14 12.24
N ASN A 203 -10.84 6.42 13.35
CA ASN A 203 -10.35 6.88 14.65
C ASN A 203 -8.83 7.00 14.69
N ASN A 204 -8.09 6.08 14.06
CA ASN A 204 -6.63 6.20 14.01
C ASN A 204 -6.20 7.33 13.08
N TYR A 205 -6.89 7.55 11.96
CA TYR A 205 -6.59 8.66 11.07
C TYR A 205 -6.82 10.03 11.75
N GLU A 206 -7.83 10.13 12.61
CA GLU A 206 -8.15 11.37 13.31
C GLU A 206 -7.30 11.59 14.58
N TYR A 207 -7.13 10.55 15.40
CA TYR A 207 -6.58 10.69 16.76
C TYR A 207 -5.16 10.14 16.94
N ASN A 208 -4.61 9.39 15.97
CA ASN A 208 -3.26 8.82 16.12
C ASN A 208 -2.19 9.74 15.53
N ALA A 209 -1.60 10.58 16.39
CA ALA A 209 -0.56 11.54 15.99
C ALA A 209 0.66 10.88 15.31
N ASN A 210 1.00 9.63 15.68
CA ASN A 210 2.15 8.94 15.10
C ASN A 210 1.91 8.48 13.66
N VAL A 211 0.66 8.19 13.30
CA VAL A 211 0.27 7.87 11.93
C VAL A 211 0.09 9.15 11.14
N LEU A 212 -0.56 10.15 11.74
CA LEU A 212 -0.96 11.38 11.08
C LEU A 212 0.21 12.23 10.59
N LYS A 213 1.37 12.16 11.27
CA LYS A 213 2.59 12.87 10.87
C LYS A 213 3.10 12.47 9.46
N ASP A 214 2.75 11.27 9.00
CA ASP A 214 3.18 10.73 7.70
C ASP A 214 2.18 11.08 6.57
N TYR A 215 1.07 11.74 6.90
CA TYR A 215 0.08 12.25 5.95
C TYR A 215 0.15 13.77 5.88
N SER A 216 -0.07 14.31 4.68
CA SER A 216 -0.07 15.75 4.43
C SER A 216 -1.42 16.20 3.86
N SER A 217 -1.86 17.39 4.27
CA SER A 217 -3.03 18.10 3.70
C SER A 217 -2.61 19.25 2.80
N ASP A 218 -1.35 19.31 2.37
CA ASP A 218 -0.76 20.48 1.72
C ASP A 218 -1.39 20.78 0.37
N LEU A 219 -1.84 19.76 -0.38
CA LEU A 219 -2.55 19.98 -1.65
C LEU A 219 -3.89 20.70 -1.47
N GLY A 220 -4.70 20.30 -0.48
CA GLY A 220 -5.98 20.96 -0.21
C GLY A 220 -5.77 22.40 0.26
N LEU A 221 -4.79 22.61 1.14
CA LEU A 221 -4.41 23.95 1.60
C LEU A 221 -3.89 24.84 0.46
N LEU A 222 -3.13 24.27 -0.48
CA LEU A 222 -2.67 24.97 -1.67
C LEU A 222 -3.85 25.33 -2.58
N GLU A 223 -4.76 24.39 -2.84
CA GLU A 223 -5.96 24.63 -3.66
C GLU A 223 -6.85 25.74 -3.10
N ASP A 224 -7.12 25.71 -1.79
CA ASP A 224 -7.88 26.74 -1.09
C ASP A 224 -7.19 28.11 -1.20
N GLN A 225 -5.86 28.14 -1.01
CA GLN A 225 -5.09 29.38 -1.12
C GLN A 225 -5.05 29.92 -2.55
N LEU A 226 -4.93 29.06 -3.56
CA LEU A 226 -4.98 29.45 -4.97
C LEU A 226 -6.36 30.03 -5.33
N GLY A 227 -7.44 29.47 -4.77
CA GLY A 227 -8.79 30.02 -4.89
C GLY A 227 -8.93 31.39 -4.24
N TYR A 228 -8.43 31.54 -3.00
CA TYR A 228 -8.47 32.78 -2.25
C TYR A 228 -7.72 33.93 -2.94
N GLU A 229 -6.53 33.66 -3.48
CA GLU A 229 -5.70 34.64 -4.20
C GLU A 229 -6.16 34.90 -5.65
N LYS A 230 -7.22 34.20 -6.12
CA LYS A 230 -7.66 34.20 -7.53
C LYS A 230 -6.48 33.95 -8.48
N ALA A 231 -5.70 32.92 -8.13
CA ALA A 231 -4.42 32.65 -8.74
C ALA A 231 -4.53 32.40 -10.25
N THR A 232 -3.61 33.03 -10.99
CA THR A 232 -3.39 32.82 -12.41
C THR A 232 -1.91 32.53 -12.62
N LYS A 233 -1.57 31.80 -13.69
CA LYS A 233 -0.19 31.45 -14.04
C LYS A 233 0.81 32.62 -13.99
N SER A 234 0.36 33.83 -14.34
CA SER A 234 1.18 35.05 -14.35
C SER A 234 1.27 35.74 -12.99
N THR A 235 0.33 35.51 -12.08
CA THR A 235 0.22 36.24 -10.81
C THR A 235 0.80 35.46 -9.65
N THR A 236 0.78 34.14 -9.73
CA THR A 236 1.08 33.27 -8.59
C THR A 236 2.23 32.32 -8.91
N ARG A 237 3.20 32.31 -8.00
CA ARG A 237 4.37 31.42 -8.05
C ARG A 237 4.48 30.62 -6.76
N LEU A 238 4.62 29.31 -6.90
CA LEU A 238 4.91 28.40 -5.80
C LEU A 238 6.42 28.19 -5.75
N ILE A 239 7.03 28.52 -4.61
CA ILE A 239 8.44 28.37 -4.34
C ILE A 239 8.62 27.12 -3.49
N THR A 240 9.30 26.11 -4.05
CA THR A 240 9.44 24.77 -3.47
C THR A 240 10.88 24.46 -3.12
N SER A 241 11.11 23.49 -2.23
CA SER A 241 12.45 22.94 -2.06
C SER A 241 12.83 22.10 -3.30
N PRO A 242 14.13 21.87 -3.55
CA PRO A 242 14.56 20.96 -4.63
C PRO A 242 14.00 19.53 -4.50
N GLN A 243 13.64 19.11 -3.28
CA GLN A 243 13.08 17.79 -3.00
C GLN A 243 11.58 17.71 -3.30
N GLU A 244 10.87 18.83 -3.15
CA GLU A 244 9.43 18.94 -3.39
C GLU A 244 9.08 19.31 -4.85
N GLU A 245 10.04 19.86 -5.59
CA GLU A 245 9.87 20.30 -6.98
C GLU A 245 9.28 19.22 -7.91
N PRO A 246 9.73 17.95 -7.91
CA PRO A 246 9.16 16.92 -8.77
C PRO A 246 7.67 16.64 -8.48
N PHE A 247 7.28 16.73 -7.21
CA PHE A 247 5.88 16.53 -6.81
C PHE A 247 5.01 17.69 -7.26
N TYR A 248 5.37 18.92 -6.90
CA TYR A 248 4.55 20.07 -7.25
C TYR A 248 4.58 20.35 -8.75
N SER A 249 5.66 20.04 -9.49
CA SER A 249 5.70 20.18 -10.95
C SER A 249 4.68 19.29 -11.65
N MET A 250 4.43 18.09 -11.13
CA MET A 250 3.33 17.28 -11.59
C MET A 250 1.98 17.94 -11.29
N VAL A 251 1.80 18.59 -10.13
CA VAL A 251 0.56 19.32 -9.80
C VAL A 251 0.35 20.50 -10.74
N ALA A 252 1.36 21.34 -10.96
CA ALA A 252 1.29 22.49 -11.87
C ALA A 252 1.11 22.10 -13.35
N HIS A 253 1.46 20.86 -13.71
CA HIS A 253 1.17 20.34 -15.05
C HIS A 253 -0.35 20.23 -15.29
N TYR A 254 -1.11 19.82 -14.27
CA TYR A 254 -2.56 19.68 -14.35
C TYR A 254 -3.31 20.93 -13.88
N ASP A 255 -2.72 21.73 -12.98
CA ASP A 255 -3.28 22.97 -12.49
C ASP A 255 -2.52 24.20 -13.02
N GLY A 256 -3.10 24.85 -14.03
CA GLY A 256 -2.51 26.03 -14.68
C GLY A 256 -2.57 27.33 -13.88
N ARG A 257 -3.04 27.32 -12.62
CA ARG A 257 -3.21 28.54 -11.81
C ARG A 257 -1.90 29.09 -11.22
N PHE A 258 -0.79 28.36 -11.31
CA PHE A 258 0.50 28.80 -10.75
C PHE A 258 1.70 28.32 -11.57
N THR A 259 2.86 28.91 -11.30
CA THR A 259 4.17 28.43 -11.82
C THR A 259 5.07 28.02 -10.66
N ILE A 260 6.04 27.16 -10.92
CA ILE A 260 6.97 26.67 -9.88
C ILE A 260 8.34 27.25 -10.09
N SER A 261 9.02 27.55 -8.99
CA SER A 261 10.42 27.95 -8.99
C SER A 261 11.10 27.43 -7.74
N THR A 262 12.37 27.08 -7.86
CA THR A 262 13.23 26.71 -6.73
C THR A 262 14.03 27.93 -6.23
N SER A 263 14.06 29.02 -7.02
CA SER A 263 14.72 30.29 -6.68
C SER A 263 13.70 31.40 -6.38
N GLN A 264 14.07 32.28 -5.43
CA GLN A 264 13.29 33.43 -4.99
C GLN A 264 13.57 34.71 -5.82
N GLU A 265 14.49 34.66 -6.77
CA GLU A 265 15.02 35.84 -7.47
C GLU A 265 14.04 36.52 -8.42
N ASN A 266 12.91 35.88 -8.73
CA ASN A 266 11.98 36.36 -9.74
C ASN A 266 10.60 36.63 -9.10
N PRO A 267 10.30 37.89 -8.72
CA PRO A 267 9.13 38.21 -7.92
C PRO A 267 7.86 38.10 -8.75
N ALA A 268 6.96 37.19 -8.34
CA ALA A 268 5.57 37.21 -8.78
C ALA A 268 4.74 38.11 -7.83
N PRO A 269 3.60 38.66 -8.29
CA PRO A 269 2.69 39.43 -7.43
C PRO A 269 2.33 38.70 -6.13
N VAL A 270 2.12 37.38 -6.22
CA VAL A 270 1.92 36.48 -5.08
C VAL A 270 2.93 35.34 -5.15
N ALA A 271 3.75 35.22 -4.11
CA ALA A 271 4.68 34.12 -3.92
C ALA A 271 4.23 33.26 -2.73
N ILE A 272 3.96 31.98 -3.01
CA ILE A 272 3.60 30.98 -2.01
C ILE A 272 4.86 30.15 -1.77
N VAL A 273 5.42 30.18 -0.56
CA VAL A 273 6.67 29.48 -0.23
C VAL A 273 6.34 28.28 0.63
N THR A 274 6.79 27.08 0.24
CA THR A 274 6.59 25.88 1.06
C THR A 274 7.40 25.97 2.35
N HIS A 275 6.93 25.29 3.40
CA HIS A 275 7.63 25.25 4.67
C HIS A 275 9.08 24.75 4.55
N GLN A 276 9.34 23.76 3.70
CA GLN A 276 10.71 23.28 3.46
C GLN A 276 11.56 24.33 2.74
N ALA A 277 11.03 24.98 1.69
CA ALA A 277 11.72 26.04 0.98
C ALA A 277 12.08 27.21 1.91
N TYR A 278 11.15 27.61 2.77
CA TYR A 278 11.35 28.67 3.76
C TYR A 278 12.47 28.35 4.76
N ARG A 279 12.62 27.09 5.16
CA ARG A 279 13.71 26.65 6.06
C ARG A 279 15.08 26.63 5.39
N ILE A 280 15.14 26.36 4.08
CA ILE A 280 16.39 26.36 3.31
C ILE A 280 16.84 27.79 3.05
N GLN A 281 15.92 28.63 2.58
CA GLN A 281 16.19 30.02 2.26
C GLN A 281 15.00 30.86 2.68
N LYS A 282 15.15 31.65 3.74
CA LYS A 282 14.10 32.56 4.20
C LYS A 282 13.99 33.75 3.22
N PRO A 283 12.80 34.03 2.65
CA PRO A 283 12.61 35.22 1.83
C PRO A 283 12.87 36.51 2.61
N ASN A 284 13.41 37.50 1.91
CA ASN A 284 13.58 38.84 2.46
C ASN A 284 12.21 39.49 2.67
N GLY A 285 11.92 39.90 3.91
CA GLY A 285 10.65 40.49 4.32
C GLY A 285 9.81 39.57 5.21
N GLU A 286 8.69 40.10 5.70
CA GLU A 286 7.74 39.36 6.53
C GLU A 286 6.63 38.75 5.66
N PRO A 287 6.21 37.50 5.94
CA PRO A 287 5.09 36.89 5.24
C PRO A 287 3.80 37.65 5.58
N THR A 288 2.99 37.92 4.56
CA THR A 288 1.66 38.54 4.72
C THR A 288 0.66 37.61 5.39
N MET A 289 0.82 36.30 5.18
CA MET A 289 -0.03 35.27 5.76
C MET A 289 0.77 33.97 5.90
N ILE A 290 0.50 33.22 6.97
CA ILE A 290 1.03 31.88 7.16
C ILE A 290 -0.15 30.92 7.12
N VAL A 291 -0.14 30.00 6.16
CA VAL A 291 -1.13 28.93 6.04
C VAL A 291 -0.65 27.77 6.91
N THR A 292 -1.44 27.44 7.92
CA THR A 292 -1.17 26.36 8.86
C THR A 292 -2.14 25.20 8.66
N ASN A 293 -1.79 24.04 9.18
CA ASN A 293 -2.65 22.88 9.25
C ASN A 293 -3.07 22.58 10.70
N ARG A 294 -3.83 21.49 10.87
CA ARG A 294 -4.37 21.04 12.17
C ARG A 294 -3.34 20.47 13.16
N PHE A 295 -2.05 20.41 12.83
CA PHE A 295 -1.05 19.80 13.70
C PHE A 295 -0.56 20.78 14.77
N SER A 296 -0.27 20.29 15.98
CA SER A 296 0.26 21.12 17.06
C SER A 296 1.76 21.43 16.94
N LYS A 297 2.50 20.65 16.13
CA LYS A 297 3.93 20.84 15.84
C LYS A 297 4.16 20.86 14.33
N ASN A 298 5.03 21.76 13.86
CA ASN A 298 5.28 21.98 12.42
C ASN A 298 3.95 22.17 11.65
N ALA A 299 3.12 23.07 12.18
CA ALA A 299 1.78 23.35 11.68
C ALA A 299 1.82 24.18 10.41
N ASP A 300 2.81 25.05 10.30
CA ASP A 300 3.10 25.92 9.18
C ASP A 300 3.41 25.13 7.91
N ARG A 301 2.69 25.43 6.82
CA ARG A 301 2.80 24.73 5.52
C ARG A 301 3.18 25.64 4.39
N PHE A 302 2.54 26.81 4.31
CA PHE A 302 2.86 27.79 3.29
C PHE A 302 3.03 29.18 3.90
N TYR A 303 3.98 29.92 3.36
CA TYR A 303 4.25 31.31 3.70
C TYR A 303 3.92 32.16 2.48
N ILE A 304 2.98 33.08 2.63
CA ILE A 304 2.47 33.90 1.53
C ILE A 304 3.13 35.26 1.56
N TYR A 305 3.77 35.62 0.45
CA TYR A 305 4.38 36.92 0.24
C TYR A 305 3.64 37.62 -0.89
N ARG A 306 3.23 38.86 -0.62
CA ARG A 306 2.66 39.73 -1.65
C ARG A 306 3.66 40.84 -1.92
N SER A 307 3.91 41.11 -3.19
CA SER A 307 4.62 42.32 -3.57
C SER A 307 3.73 43.52 -3.20
N VAL A 308 4.22 44.38 -2.31
CA VAL A 308 3.56 45.65 -2.02
C VAL A 308 3.64 46.47 -3.31
N LYS A 309 2.47 46.82 -3.87
CA LYS A 309 2.39 47.77 -4.98
C LYS A 309 2.90 49.14 -4.57
#